data_AF-A0A0F8ZEE6-F1
#
_entry.id   AF-A0A0F8ZEE6-F1
#
_cell.length_a   1.000
_cell.length_b   1.000
_cell.length_c   1.000
_cell.angle_alpha   90.00
_cell.angle_beta   90.00
_cell.angle_gamma   90.00
#
_symmetry.space_group_name_H-M   'P 1'
#
loop_
_entity.id
_entity.type
_entity.pdbx_description
1 polymer ?
#
loop_
_entity_poly.entity_id
_entity_poly.type
_entity_poly.pdbx_seq_one_letter_code
_entity_poly.pdbx_strand_id
1 'polypeptide(L)'
;MAFNQKIYRKNYRIKHKDSLKESSRKYYCKNKFKWETEKFKENVRRWNKEHKEQCNNCNKAWTKRQNKQYREQIRIYKREWRHKLGISKKFISKYGGPKPLTSREHRLLRKYNMKKAGLLTIETIQRVYEDNIKKYGTLTCVYCNNPVEFKQDSLEHKQPLSREGTNEYHNLAIACRKCNSSKGKKTEEEYRKEILSYGTNYERSQ
;
A
#
# COMPACT_ATOMS: atom_id res chain seq x y z
N MET A 1 -20.12 -23.40 -21.34
CA MET A 1 -19.13 -23.12 -20.28
C MET A 1 -18.46 -21.78 -20.57
N ALA A 2 -18.64 -20.77 -19.72
CA ALA A 2 -18.20 -19.41 -20.03
C ALA A 2 -16.68 -19.27 -19.91
N PHE A 3 -16.01 -18.98 -21.03
CA PHE A 3 -14.57 -18.69 -21.12
C PHE A 3 -14.21 -17.54 -20.17
N ASN A 4 -13.56 -17.85 -19.06
CA ASN A 4 -13.21 -16.87 -18.04
C ASN A 4 -11.97 -16.07 -18.48
N GLN A 5 -12.22 -15.05 -19.28
CA GLN A 5 -11.21 -14.13 -19.84
C GLN A 5 -10.21 -13.60 -18.80
N LYS A 6 -10.61 -13.45 -17.52
CA LYS A 6 -9.71 -12.96 -16.46
C LYS A 6 -8.62 -13.97 -16.11
N ILE A 7 -8.95 -15.26 -16.10
CA ILE A 7 -8.01 -16.35 -15.76
C ILE A 7 -7.04 -16.58 -16.92
N TYR A 8 -7.56 -16.68 -18.15
CA TYR A 8 -6.73 -16.78 -19.35
C TYR A 8 -5.72 -15.63 -19.46
N ARG A 9 -6.18 -14.38 -19.26
CA ARG A 9 -5.32 -13.18 -19.29
C ARG A 9 -4.26 -13.18 -18.18
N LYS A 10 -4.57 -13.72 -17.00
CA LYS A 10 -3.61 -13.84 -15.88
C LYS A 10 -2.51 -14.86 -16.20
N ASN A 11 -2.90 -16.04 -16.69
CA ASN A 11 -1.96 -17.11 -17.04
C ASN A 11 -1.09 -16.75 -18.25
N TYR A 12 -1.68 -16.09 -19.25
CA TYR A 12 -0.95 -15.55 -20.40
C TYR A 12 0.09 -14.50 -19.97
N ARG A 13 -0.26 -13.59 -19.04
CA ARG A 13 0.68 -12.59 -18.52
C ARG A 13 1.82 -13.18 -17.71
N ILE A 14 1.60 -14.29 -17.02
CA ILE A 14 2.63 -15.00 -16.27
C ILE A 14 3.56 -15.76 -17.22
N LYS A 15 3.01 -16.49 -18.18
CA LYS A 15 3.77 -17.28 -19.16
C LYS A 15 4.61 -16.41 -20.11
N HIS A 16 4.08 -15.26 -20.51
CA HIS A 16 4.76 -14.33 -21.43
C HIS A 16 5.37 -13.11 -20.72
N LYS A 17 5.68 -13.21 -19.42
CA LYS A 17 6.09 -12.10 -18.56
C LYS A 17 7.25 -11.27 -19.14
N ASP A 18 8.28 -11.93 -19.66
CA ASP A 18 9.47 -11.25 -20.18
C ASP A 18 9.22 -10.67 -21.58
N SER A 19 8.55 -11.42 -22.46
CA SER A 19 8.06 -10.93 -23.77
C SER A 19 7.11 -9.72 -23.63
N LEU A 20 6.25 -9.71 -22.61
CA LEU A 20 5.32 -8.62 -22.33
C LEU A 20 6.01 -7.43 -21.66
N LYS A 21 7.04 -7.66 -20.83
CA LYS A 21 7.91 -6.60 -20.30
C LYS A 21 8.73 -5.95 -21.42
N GLU A 22 9.30 -6.75 -22.30
CA GLU A 22 10.04 -6.34 -23.50
C GLU A 22 9.14 -5.55 -24.45
N SER A 23 7.93 -6.05 -24.74
CA SER A 23 6.92 -5.36 -25.55
C SER A 23 6.40 -4.09 -24.89
N SER A 24 6.23 -4.09 -23.56
CA SER A 24 5.82 -2.89 -22.82
C SER A 24 6.94 -1.85 -22.80
N ARG A 25 8.20 -2.25 -22.65
CA ARG A 25 9.37 -1.37 -22.77
C ARG A 25 9.49 -0.81 -24.17
N LYS A 26 9.39 -1.65 -25.21
CA LYS A 26 9.38 -1.22 -26.62
C LYS A 26 8.21 -0.29 -26.90
N TYR A 27 7.00 -0.57 -26.38
CA TYR A 27 5.84 0.31 -26.49
C TYR A 27 6.09 1.65 -25.77
N TYR A 28 6.62 1.63 -24.54
CA TYR A 28 6.88 2.85 -23.77
C TYR A 28 7.99 3.69 -24.41
N CYS A 29 9.07 3.08 -24.89
CA CYS A 29 10.13 3.77 -25.62
C CYS A 29 9.65 4.30 -26.98
N LYS A 30 8.90 3.50 -27.75
CA LYS A 30 8.32 3.87 -29.05
C LYS A 30 7.25 4.96 -28.93
N ASN A 31 6.57 5.05 -27.79
CA ASN A 31 5.58 6.09 -27.53
C ASN A 31 6.11 7.20 -26.60
N LYS A 32 7.34 7.12 -26.04
CA LYS A 32 7.86 8.08 -25.06
C LYS A 32 7.75 9.52 -25.57
N PHE A 33 8.16 9.72 -26.82
CA PHE A 33 8.01 10.96 -27.56
C PHE A 33 6.53 11.39 -27.71
N LYS A 34 5.60 10.44 -27.91
CA LYS A 34 4.15 10.69 -27.95
C LYS A 34 3.58 11.14 -26.59
N TRP A 35 4.15 10.73 -25.45
CA TRP A 35 3.68 11.18 -24.12
C TRP A 35 4.32 12.50 -23.67
N GLU A 36 5.53 12.79 -24.16
CA GLU A 36 6.28 14.03 -23.88
C GLU A 36 5.90 15.18 -24.82
N THR A 37 5.32 14.88 -25.99
CA THR A 37 4.89 15.89 -26.97
C THR A 37 3.72 16.71 -26.47
N GLU A 38 3.84 18.05 -26.60
CA GLU A 38 2.78 19.00 -26.25
C GLU A 38 1.45 18.65 -26.93
N LYS A 39 1.46 18.13 -28.17
CA LYS A 39 0.26 17.69 -28.91
C LYS A 39 -0.54 16.59 -28.21
N PHE A 40 0.11 15.68 -27.47
CA PHE A 40 -0.60 14.67 -26.67
C PHE A 40 -1.15 15.23 -25.38
N LYS A 41 -0.38 16.08 -24.68
CA LYS A 41 -0.88 16.82 -23.52
C LYS A 41 -2.09 17.66 -23.91
N GLU A 42 -2.06 18.27 -25.10
CA GLU A 42 -3.14 19.05 -25.67
C GLU A 42 -4.34 18.18 -26.05
N ASN A 43 -4.12 16.97 -26.61
CA ASN A 43 -5.20 16.01 -26.85
C ASN A 43 -5.83 15.48 -25.55
N VAL A 44 -5.04 15.23 -24.49
CA VAL A 44 -5.56 14.86 -23.16
C VAL A 44 -6.33 16.02 -22.55
N ARG A 45 -5.83 17.27 -22.67
CA ARG A 45 -6.55 18.49 -22.24
C ARG A 45 -7.86 18.65 -23.01
N ARG A 46 -7.84 18.44 -24.32
CA ARG A 46 -9.01 18.51 -25.22
C ARG A 46 -10.03 17.43 -24.88
N TRP A 47 -9.59 16.18 -24.73
CA TRP A 47 -10.44 15.07 -24.32
C TRP A 47 -11.07 15.32 -22.94
N ASN A 48 -10.29 15.78 -21.95
CA ASN A 48 -10.81 16.17 -20.64
C ASN A 48 -11.77 17.37 -20.70
N LYS A 49 -11.64 18.27 -21.69
CA LYS A 49 -12.55 19.39 -21.92
C LYS A 49 -13.86 18.92 -22.56
N GLU A 50 -13.78 18.09 -23.59
CA GLU A 50 -14.91 17.51 -24.32
C GLU A 50 -15.70 16.49 -23.47
N HIS A 51 -15.00 15.72 -22.63
CA HIS A 51 -15.58 14.67 -21.79
C HIS A 51 -15.64 15.09 -20.32
N LYS A 52 -15.56 16.40 -20.05
CA LYS A 52 -15.55 17.00 -18.70
C LYS A 52 -16.69 16.49 -17.84
N GLU A 53 -17.88 16.36 -18.42
CA GLU A 53 -19.08 15.93 -17.71
C GLU A 53 -19.05 14.42 -17.36
N GLN A 54 -18.57 13.57 -18.27
CA GLN A 54 -18.36 12.14 -18.00
C GLN A 54 -17.27 11.91 -16.95
N CYS A 55 -16.13 12.61 -17.03
CA CYS A 55 -15.09 12.56 -16.00
C CYS A 55 -15.61 13.05 -14.64
N ASN A 56 -16.39 14.13 -14.63
CA ASN A 56 -17.03 14.64 -13.41
C ASN A 56 -18.03 13.65 -12.83
N ASN A 57 -18.83 12.97 -13.65
CA ASN A 57 -19.81 11.98 -13.19
C ASN A 57 -19.12 10.71 -12.66
N CYS A 58 -18.06 10.25 -13.30
CA CYS A 58 -17.20 9.18 -12.79
C CYS A 58 -16.55 9.57 -11.45
N ASN A 59 -16.01 10.78 -11.33
CA ASN A 59 -15.44 11.30 -10.09
C ASN A 59 -16.50 11.47 -8.99
N LYS A 60 -17.70 11.95 -9.31
CA LYS A 60 -18.84 12.06 -8.39
C LYS A 60 -19.28 10.68 -7.90
N ALA A 61 -19.41 9.70 -8.79
CA ALA A 61 -19.77 8.33 -8.44
C ALA A 61 -18.69 7.64 -7.58
N TRP A 62 -17.42 7.81 -7.94
CA TRP A 62 -16.28 7.33 -7.16
C TRP A 62 -16.25 7.99 -5.77
N THR A 63 -16.37 9.31 -5.70
CA THR A 63 -16.43 10.09 -4.46
C THR A 63 -17.63 9.68 -3.60
N LYS A 64 -18.81 9.44 -4.19
CA LYS A 64 -20.01 8.96 -3.47
C LYS A 64 -19.79 7.57 -2.86
N ARG A 65 -19.17 6.65 -3.60
CA ARG A 65 -18.81 5.30 -3.10
C ARG A 65 -17.76 5.37 -1.99
N GLN A 66 -16.69 6.14 -2.19
CA GLN A 66 -15.65 6.36 -1.18
C GLN A 66 -16.22 7.02 0.08
N ASN A 67 -17.12 8.00 -0.08
CA ASN A 67 -17.81 8.63 1.04
C ASN A 67 -18.74 7.67 1.79
N LYS A 68 -19.41 6.72 1.12
CA LYS A 68 -20.22 5.70 1.78
C LYS A 68 -19.35 4.75 2.61
N GLN A 69 -18.25 4.25 2.03
CA GLN A 69 -17.30 3.38 2.73
C GLN A 69 -16.67 4.10 3.93
N TYR A 70 -16.23 5.34 3.73
CA TYR A 70 -15.67 6.19 4.79
C TYR A 70 -16.69 6.44 5.90
N ARG A 71 -17.94 6.79 5.58
CA ARG A 71 -19.01 6.98 6.56
C ARG A 71 -19.25 5.73 7.40
N GLU A 72 -19.25 4.55 6.79
CA GLU A 72 -19.43 3.30 7.53
C GLU A 72 -18.24 3.01 8.45
N GLN A 73 -17.01 3.25 7.97
CA GLN A 73 -15.82 3.14 8.83
C GLN A 73 -15.88 4.08 10.03
N ILE A 74 -16.29 5.34 9.83
CA ILE A 74 -16.49 6.29 10.93
C ILE A 74 -17.58 5.84 11.90
N ARG A 75 -18.65 5.24 11.38
CA ARG A 75 -19.74 4.70 12.20
C ARG A 75 -19.26 3.56 13.09
N ILE A 76 -18.49 2.61 12.53
CA ILE A 76 -17.89 1.48 13.25
C ILE A 76 -16.89 1.99 14.30
N TYR A 77 -15.96 2.86 13.89
CA TYR A 77 -14.96 3.45 14.79
C TYR A 77 -15.60 4.15 16.00
N LYS A 78 -16.61 5.01 15.79
CA LYS A 78 -17.31 5.69 16.89
C LYS A 78 -18.06 4.71 17.79
N ARG A 79 -18.59 3.61 17.26
CA ARG A 79 -19.27 2.57 18.02
C ARG A 79 -18.29 1.79 18.91
N GLU A 80 -17.13 1.40 18.37
CA GLU A 80 -16.12 0.68 19.15
C GLU A 80 -15.51 1.57 20.22
N TRP A 81 -15.17 2.81 19.87
CA TRP A 81 -14.62 3.79 20.81
C TRP A 81 -15.55 4.06 21.99
N ARG A 82 -16.86 4.29 21.73
CA ARG A 82 -17.83 4.54 22.82
C ARG A 82 -18.02 3.33 23.71
N HIS A 83 -18.04 2.12 23.13
CA HIS A 83 -18.20 0.88 23.89
C HIS A 83 -16.99 0.60 24.78
N LYS A 84 -15.78 0.81 24.27
CA LYS A 84 -14.54 0.68 25.04
C LYS A 84 -14.49 1.61 26.25
N LEU A 85 -15.10 2.79 26.17
CA LEU A 85 -15.09 3.81 27.22
C LEU A 85 -16.39 3.86 28.06
N GLY A 86 -17.36 2.98 27.79
CA GLY A 86 -18.67 3.01 28.48
C GLY A 86 -19.52 4.25 28.16
N ILE A 87 -19.26 4.94 27.05
CA ILE A 87 -19.92 6.20 26.68
C ILE A 87 -21.23 5.92 25.91
N SER A 88 -22.31 6.63 26.30
CA SER A 88 -23.62 6.50 25.64
C SER A 88 -23.65 7.16 24.25
N LYS A 89 -24.54 6.68 23.38
CA LYS A 89 -24.77 7.30 22.06
C LYS A 89 -25.30 8.74 22.19
N LYS A 90 -26.12 9.02 23.23
CA LYS A 90 -26.67 10.34 23.54
C LYS A 90 -25.56 11.33 23.91
N PHE A 91 -24.56 10.89 24.67
CA PHE A 91 -23.38 11.69 25.00
C PHE A 91 -22.64 12.15 23.74
N ILE A 92 -22.33 11.23 22.82
CA ILE A 92 -21.66 11.58 21.55
C ILE A 92 -22.50 12.54 20.71
N SER A 93 -23.83 12.37 20.69
CA SER A 93 -24.70 13.27 19.94
C SER A 93 -24.69 14.70 20.50
N LYS A 94 -24.53 14.86 21.81
CA LYS A 94 -24.55 16.15 22.50
C LYS A 94 -23.18 16.85 22.48
N TYR A 95 -22.11 16.10 22.73
CA TYR A 95 -20.76 16.66 22.94
C TYR A 95 -19.79 16.40 21.77
N GLY A 96 -20.22 15.63 20.77
CA GLY A 96 -19.34 15.14 19.71
C GLY A 96 -18.59 13.87 20.12
N GLY A 97 -17.97 13.24 19.12
CA GLY A 97 -17.11 12.08 19.30
C GLY A 97 -15.75 12.34 18.65
N PRO A 98 -14.81 11.39 18.76
CA PRO A 98 -13.50 11.53 18.15
C PRO A 98 -13.66 11.76 16.64
N LYS A 99 -12.91 12.75 16.14
CA LYS A 99 -12.81 13.04 14.71
C LYS A 99 -11.57 12.33 14.16
N PRO A 100 -11.60 11.89 12.89
CA PRO A 100 -10.41 11.43 12.20
C PRO A 100 -9.34 12.51 12.21
N LEU A 101 -8.10 12.08 12.35
CA LEU A 101 -6.96 12.98 12.32
C LEU A 101 -6.80 13.60 10.93
N THR A 102 -6.48 14.89 10.93
CA THR A 102 -6.07 15.65 9.75
C THR A 102 -4.68 15.22 9.27
N SER A 103 -4.33 15.58 8.04
CA SER A 103 -2.99 15.34 7.49
C SER A 103 -1.87 15.98 8.32
N ARG A 104 -2.15 17.13 8.95
CA ARG A 104 -1.21 17.79 9.87
C ARG A 104 -1.00 16.96 11.13
N GLU A 105 -2.08 16.49 11.74
CA GLU A 105 -2.01 15.64 12.94
C GLU A 105 -1.33 14.29 12.64
N HIS A 106 -1.60 13.66 11.49
CA HIS A 106 -0.87 12.47 11.05
C HIS A 106 0.63 12.72 10.93
N ARG A 107 1.04 13.88 10.40
CA ARG A 107 2.46 14.25 10.28
C ARG A 107 3.11 14.44 11.65
N LEU A 108 2.43 15.12 12.57
CA LEU A 108 2.91 15.33 13.94
C LEU A 108 3.01 14.00 14.70
N LEU A 109 2.00 13.15 14.59
CA LEU A 109 2.00 11.82 15.20
C LEU A 109 3.13 10.95 14.64
N ARG A 110 3.39 11.01 13.33
CA ARG A 110 4.54 10.30 12.72
C ARG A 110 5.86 10.78 13.31
N LYS A 111 6.07 12.10 13.44
CA LYS A 111 7.28 12.66 14.07
C LYS A 111 7.42 12.22 15.52
N TYR A 112 6.33 12.27 16.29
CA TYR A 112 6.29 11.80 17.67
C TYR A 112 6.67 10.32 17.77
N ASN A 113 6.05 9.46 16.96
CA ASN A 113 6.35 8.03 16.94
C ASN A 113 7.80 7.74 16.52
N MET A 114 8.35 8.50 15.56
CA MET A 114 9.78 8.39 15.19
C MET A 114 10.69 8.75 16.36
N LYS A 115 10.35 9.76 17.18
CA LYS A 115 11.12 10.11 18.38
C LYS A 115 10.97 9.05 19.47
N LYS A 116 9.75 8.55 19.69
CA LYS A 116 9.46 7.50 20.69
C LYS A 116 10.16 6.18 20.37
N ALA A 117 10.37 5.88 19.09
CA ALA A 117 10.98 4.63 18.62
C ALA A 117 12.47 4.46 18.98
N GLY A 118 13.11 5.48 19.55
CA GLY A 118 14.54 5.48 19.86
C GLY A 118 15.43 5.89 18.68
N LEU A 119 16.74 5.93 18.91
CA LEU A 119 17.71 6.36 17.91
C LEU A 119 17.89 5.28 16.84
N LEU A 120 17.76 5.67 15.56
CA LEU A 120 18.14 4.82 14.43
C LEU A 120 19.56 5.17 14.00
N THR A 121 20.54 4.35 14.39
CA THR A 121 21.95 4.60 14.05
C THR A 121 22.30 4.07 12.66
N ILE A 122 23.32 4.67 12.03
CA ILE A 122 23.85 4.19 10.73
C ILE A 122 24.31 2.74 10.85
N GLU A 123 25.00 2.40 11.94
CA GLU A 123 25.45 1.04 12.24
C GLU A 123 24.29 0.04 12.28
N THR A 124 23.17 0.40 12.92
CA THR A 124 21.97 -0.46 12.94
C THR A 124 21.41 -0.67 11.54
N ILE A 125 21.32 0.40 10.73
CA ILE A 125 20.85 0.30 9.34
C ILE A 125 21.79 -0.61 8.55
N GLN A 126 23.09 -0.33 8.58
CA GLN A 126 24.11 -1.10 7.86
C GLN A 126 24.04 -2.59 8.22
N ARG A 127 23.98 -2.91 9.52
CA ARG A 127 23.84 -4.27 10.01
C ARG A 127 22.60 -4.98 9.46
N VAL A 128 21.44 -4.31 9.39
CA VAL A 128 20.21 -4.89 8.80
C VAL A 128 20.42 -5.25 7.32
N TYR A 129 21.10 -4.39 6.55
CA TYR A 129 21.37 -4.64 5.13
C TYR A 129 22.40 -5.76 4.95
N GLU A 130 23.50 -5.74 5.72
CA GLU A 130 24.56 -6.74 5.67
C GLU A 130 24.03 -8.13 6.05
N ASP A 131 23.27 -8.25 7.14
CA ASP A 131 22.70 -9.52 7.56
C ASP A 131 21.68 -10.06 6.55
N ASN A 132 20.94 -9.18 5.89
CA ASN A 132 20.04 -9.57 4.80
C ASN A 132 20.83 -10.15 3.61
N ILE A 133 21.86 -9.44 3.14
CA ILE A 133 22.69 -9.89 2.00
C ILE A 133 23.45 -11.17 2.37
N LYS A 134 24.02 -11.26 3.57
CA LYS A 134 24.72 -12.46 4.07
C LYS A 134 23.80 -13.67 4.11
N LYS A 135 22.54 -13.49 4.49
CA LYS A 135 21.56 -14.58 4.55
C LYS A 135 21.10 -15.07 3.17
N TYR A 136 20.88 -14.16 2.22
CA TYR A 136 20.27 -14.49 0.92
C TYR A 136 21.23 -14.45 -0.27
N GLY A 137 22.49 -14.05 -0.07
CA GLY A 137 23.49 -13.79 -1.11
C GLY A 137 23.25 -12.48 -1.90
N THR A 138 22.05 -11.91 -1.80
CA THR A 138 21.66 -10.66 -2.46
C THR A 138 20.59 -9.96 -1.64
N LEU A 139 20.40 -8.65 -1.85
CA LEU A 139 19.39 -7.87 -1.15
C LEU A 139 17.99 -8.43 -1.46
N THR A 140 17.31 -8.97 -0.46
CA THR A 140 16.10 -9.79 -0.65
C THR A 140 14.99 -9.36 0.31
N CYS A 141 13.78 -9.22 -0.23
CA CYS A 141 12.60 -8.83 0.55
C CYS A 141 12.18 -9.95 1.51
N VAL A 142 12.02 -9.67 2.82
CA VAL A 142 11.68 -10.70 3.83
C VAL A 142 10.29 -11.31 3.69
N TYR A 143 9.40 -10.67 2.92
CA TYR A 143 8.00 -11.08 2.78
C TYR A 143 7.75 -11.90 1.52
N CYS A 144 8.28 -11.48 0.38
CA CYS A 144 8.06 -12.16 -0.89
C CYS A 144 9.28 -12.96 -1.38
N ASN A 145 10.40 -12.91 -0.66
CA ASN A 145 11.65 -13.60 -0.97
C ASN A 145 12.21 -13.33 -2.38
N ASN A 146 11.78 -12.24 -3.02
CA ASN A 146 12.33 -11.81 -4.30
C ASN A 146 13.52 -10.87 -4.07
N PRO A 147 14.55 -10.93 -4.93
CA PRO A 147 15.60 -9.92 -4.97
C PRO A 147 15.02 -8.52 -5.13
N VAL A 148 15.61 -7.55 -4.44
CA VAL A 148 15.18 -6.16 -4.44
C VAL A 148 16.09 -5.35 -5.35
N GLU A 149 15.50 -4.76 -6.39
CA GLU A 149 16.22 -3.86 -7.29
C GLU A 149 16.70 -2.60 -6.55
N PHE A 150 17.81 -2.02 -7.03
CA PHE A 150 18.37 -0.79 -6.49
C PHE A 150 17.31 0.33 -6.39
N LYS A 151 17.25 1.01 -5.25
CA LYS A 151 16.27 2.06 -4.91
C LYS A 151 14.80 1.58 -4.83
N GLN A 152 14.52 0.28 -4.90
CA GLN A 152 13.17 -0.29 -4.69
C GLN A 152 13.01 -0.97 -3.32
N ASP A 153 14.03 -0.85 -2.48
CA ASP A 153 14.07 -1.29 -1.10
C ASP A 153 13.44 -0.26 -0.15
N SER A 154 13.17 -0.73 1.05
CA SER A 154 12.66 0.04 2.17
C SER A 154 13.10 -0.63 3.45
N LEU A 155 13.68 0.14 4.36
CA LEU A 155 13.85 -0.27 5.74
C LEU A 155 12.47 -0.30 6.40
N GLU A 156 12.00 -1.50 6.71
CA GLU A 156 10.66 -1.77 7.19
C GLU A 156 10.67 -2.12 8.67
N HIS A 157 9.71 -1.58 9.42
CA HIS A 157 9.45 -1.99 10.79
C HIS A 157 8.49 -3.19 10.82
N LYS A 158 8.90 -4.32 11.38
CA LYS A 158 8.06 -5.52 11.57
C LYS A 158 6.83 -5.17 12.41
N GLN A 159 7.05 -4.58 13.58
CA GLN A 159 6.05 -3.87 14.38
C GLN A 159 6.04 -2.40 13.96
N PRO A 160 4.93 -1.88 13.38
CA PRO A 160 4.86 -0.48 12.96
C PRO A 160 5.01 0.50 14.12
N LEU A 161 5.62 1.67 13.87
CA LEU A 161 5.79 2.71 14.89
C LEU A 161 4.45 3.23 15.46
N SER A 162 3.36 3.17 14.68
CA SER A 162 2.01 3.51 15.16
C SER A 162 1.41 2.50 16.14
N ARG A 163 2.07 1.35 16.31
CA ARG A 163 1.73 0.27 17.23
C ARG A 163 2.92 -0.04 18.14
N GLU A 164 3.64 1.01 18.54
CA GLU A 164 4.72 0.93 19.53
C GLU A 164 5.96 0.16 19.09
N GLY A 165 6.19 0.00 17.79
CA GLY A 165 7.47 -0.49 17.28
C GLY A 165 8.65 0.44 17.59
N THR A 166 9.84 -0.13 17.65
CA THR A 166 11.11 0.57 17.93
C THR A 166 12.03 0.58 16.71
N ASN A 167 13.10 1.38 16.77
CA ASN A 167 14.19 1.39 15.78
C ASN A 167 15.29 0.36 16.10
N GLU A 168 15.01 -0.59 17.01
CA GLU A 168 15.95 -1.65 17.35
C GLU A 168 16.12 -2.62 16.19
N TYR A 169 17.34 -3.15 16.04
CA TYR A 169 17.74 -4.06 14.97
C TYR A 169 16.72 -5.19 14.72
N HIS A 170 16.21 -5.83 15.79
CA HIS A 170 15.31 -6.98 15.66
C HIS A 170 13.95 -6.62 15.06
N ASN A 171 13.52 -5.35 15.19
CA ASN A 171 12.26 -4.84 14.64
C ASN A 171 12.42 -4.34 13.19
N LEU A 172 13.64 -4.29 12.67
CA LEU A 172 13.92 -3.80 11.32
C LEU A 172 14.10 -4.96 10.33
N ALA A 173 13.75 -4.70 9.08
CA ALA A 173 13.85 -5.66 7.99
C ALA A 173 13.97 -4.96 6.63
N ILE A 174 14.42 -5.70 5.62
CA ILE A 174 14.41 -5.22 4.22
C ILE A 174 13.13 -5.68 3.52
N ALA A 175 12.34 -4.73 3.03
CA ALA A 175 11.17 -5.02 2.22
C ALA A 175 11.24 -4.30 0.87
N CYS A 176 10.70 -4.93 -0.18
CA CYS A 176 10.47 -4.20 -1.43
C CYS A 176 9.29 -3.23 -1.24
N ARG A 177 9.29 -2.12 -2.00
CA ARG A 177 8.22 -1.10 -1.94
C ARG A 177 6.80 -1.66 -2.07
N LYS A 178 6.61 -2.71 -2.87
CA LYS A 178 5.31 -3.36 -3.06
C LYS A 178 4.81 -4.01 -1.78
N CYS A 179 5.66 -4.82 -1.13
CA CYS A 179 5.32 -5.49 0.12
C CYS A 179 5.17 -4.50 1.27
N ASN A 180 6.08 -3.53 1.40
CA ASN A 180 5.96 -2.45 2.39
C ASN A 180 4.61 -1.71 2.24
N SER A 181 4.28 -1.25 1.03
CA SER A 181 3.01 -0.56 0.77
C SER A 181 1.77 -1.42 1.07
N SER A 182 1.86 -2.73 0.80
CA SER A 182 0.77 -3.69 1.05
C SER A 182 0.61 -4.05 2.54
N LYS A 183 1.71 -4.11 3.29
CA LYS A 183 1.72 -4.29 4.74
C LYS A 183 1.15 -3.06 5.45
N GLY A 184 1.64 -1.87 5.11
CA GLY A 184 1.19 -0.62 5.71
C GLY A 184 1.32 -0.61 7.24
N LYS A 185 0.20 -0.53 7.96
CA LYS A 185 0.16 -0.47 9.44
C LYS A 185 -0.07 -1.82 10.13
N LYS A 186 0.00 -2.92 9.37
CA LYS A 186 -0.12 -4.28 9.91
C LYS A 186 1.19 -4.69 10.58
N THR A 187 1.11 -5.55 11.61
CA THR A 187 2.31 -6.22 12.12
C THR A 187 2.83 -7.22 11.11
N GLU A 188 4.06 -7.69 11.29
CA GLU A 188 4.63 -8.75 10.47
C GLU A 188 3.74 -10.00 10.51
N GLU A 189 3.25 -10.40 11.67
CA GLU A 189 2.41 -11.59 11.84
C GLU A 189 1.07 -11.43 11.12
N GLU A 190 0.41 -10.28 11.26
CA GLU A 190 -0.84 -9.98 10.56
C GLU A 190 -0.66 -10.03 9.04
N TYR A 191 0.42 -9.43 8.55
CA TYR A 191 0.70 -9.42 7.11
C TYR A 191 1.08 -10.80 6.59
N ARG A 192 1.86 -11.59 7.35
CA ARG A 192 2.20 -12.98 7.00
C ARG A 192 0.97 -13.88 6.97
N LYS A 193 0.05 -13.75 7.92
CA LYS A 193 -1.22 -14.48 7.91
C LYS A 193 -2.06 -14.14 6.68
N GLU A 194 -2.12 -12.86 6.31
CA GLU A 194 -2.83 -12.40 5.13
C GLU A 194 -2.26 -13.02 3.84
N ILE A 195 -0.95 -12.94 3.61
CA ILE A 195 -0.33 -13.54 2.40
C ILE A 195 -0.48 -15.06 2.36
N LEU A 196 -0.41 -15.76 3.50
CA LEU A 196 -0.60 -17.22 3.59
C LEU A 196 -2.06 -17.62 3.29
N SER A 197 -3.03 -16.86 3.79
CA SER A 197 -4.45 -17.11 3.54
C SER A 197 -4.83 -17.01 2.05
N TYR A 198 -4.06 -16.24 1.27
CA TYR A 198 -4.22 -16.17 -0.18
C TYR A 198 -3.57 -17.36 -0.92
N GLY A 199 -2.61 -18.05 -0.31
CA GLY A 199 -1.97 -19.26 -0.86
C GLY A 199 -2.78 -20.54 -0.62
N THR A 200 -3.31 -20.74 0.59
CA THR A 200 -4.00 -21.99 1.00
C THR A 200 -5.34 -22.23 0.32
N ASN A 201 -6.01 -21.17 -0.16
CA ASN A 201 -7.29 -21.30 -0.87
C ASN A 201 -7.12 -21.79 -2.32
N TYR A 202 -5.89 -21.84 -2.85
CA TYR A 202 -5.61 -22.36 -4.20
C TYR A 202 -5.48 -23.89 -4.20
N GLU A 203 -4.86 -24.46 -3.16
CA GLU A 203 -4.62 -25.92 -3.04
C GLU A 203 -5.89 -26.71 -2.68
N ARG A 204 -6.84 -26.11 -1.95
CA ARG A 204 -8.15 -26.74 -1.66
C ARG A 204 -9.15 -26.73 -2.81
N SER A 205 -8.76 -26.21 -3.97
CA SER A 205 -9.60 -26.09 -5.17
C SER A 205 -9.08 -26.91 -6.37
N GLN A 206 -8.06 -27.73 -6.13
CA GLN A 206 -7.61 -28.83 -6.98
C GLN A 206 -8.17 -30.13 -6.41
#